data_AF-A0A5C9BHB6-F1
#
_entry.id   AF-A0A5C9BHB6-F1
#
_cell.length_a   1.000
_cell.length_b   1.000
_cell.length_c   1.000
_cell.angle_alpha   90.00
_cell.angle_beta   90.00
_cell.angle_gamma   90.00
#
_symmetry.space_group_name_H-M   'P 1'
#
loop_
_entity.id
_entity.type
_entity.pdbx_description
1 polymer ?
#
loop_
_entity_poly.entity_id
_entity_poly.type
_entity_poly.pdbx_seq_one_letter_code
_entity_poly.pdbx_strand_id
1 'polypeptide(L)'
;MDFFKNACRIHTDFMVGRYLMSNADGRQNGAEKAHYHMELCKFYVAVTRGHDDPRTVREEYEEDFEVVHERTQELTSFLDERIGFPLTGRPDYDTLKPLFFDLFHELAMAALTHT
;
A
#
# COMPACT_ATOMS: atom_id res chain seq x y z
N MET A 1 -11.81 16.46 -8.98
CA MET A 1 -11.17 16.25 -7.66
C MET A 1 -11.83 15.02 -7.08
N ASP A 2 -11.08 13.94 -6.93
CA ASP A 2 -11.60 12.68 -6.42
C ASP A 2 -11.51 12.69 -4.88
N PHE A 3 -12.64 12.92 -4.23
CA PHE A 3 -12.73 12.97 -2.76
C PHE A 3 -12.39 11.63 -2.12
N PHE A 4 -12.69 10.52 -2.79
CA PHE A 4 -12.39 9.18 -2.29
C PHE A 4 -10.88 8.94 -2.27
N LYS A 5 -10.20 9.18 -3.40
CA LYS A 5 -8.73 9.11 -3.46
C LYS A 5 -8.07 9.99 -2.41
N ASN A 6 -8.59 11.20 -2.18
CA ASN A 6 -8.03 12.09 -1.16
C ASN A 6 -8.25 11.56 0.27
N ALA A 7 -9.41 10.98 0.57
CA ALA A 7 -9.67 10.35 1.86
C ALA A 7 -8.74 9.15 2.10
N CYS A 8 -8.56 8.28 1.10
CA CYS A 8 -7.61 7.18 1.15
C CYS A 8 -6.18 7.69 1.41
N ARG A 9 -5.76 8.79 0.76
CA ARG A 9 -4.44 9.39 0.97
C ARG A 9 -4.23 9.81 2.42
N ILE A 10 -5.19 10.54 2.98
CA ILE A 10 -5.12 11.01 4.37
C ILE A 10 -5.06 9.83 5.34
N HIS A 11 -5.91 8.82 5.13
CA HIS A 11 -5.99 7.66 6.02
C HIS A 11 -4.72 6.80 5.98
N THR A 12 -4.15 6.61 4.78
CA THR A 12 -3.02 5.69 4.56
C THR A 12 -1.64 6.33 4.77
N ASP A 13 -1.56 7.66 4.94
CA ASP A 13 -0.30 8.40 4.99
C ASP A 13 0.73 7.84 6.00
N PHE A 14 0.25 7.49 7.20
CA PHE A 14 1.11 6.90 8.24
C PHE A 14 1.64 5.52 7.82
N MET A 15 0.75 4.64 7.32
CA MET A 15 1.11 3.29 6.90
C MET A 15 2.10 3.32 5.73
N VAL A 16 1.88 4.18 4.74
CA VAL A 16 2.81 4.41 3.62
C VAL A 16 4.17 4.87 4.15
N GLY A 17 4.19 5.84 5.06
CA GLY A 17 5.43 6.32 5.66
C GLY A 17 6.22 5.21 6.36
N ARG A 18 5.55 4.41 7.20
CA ARG A 18 6.20 3.30 7.90
C ARG A 18 6.68 2.20 6.96
N TYR A 19 5.89 1.87 5.95
CA TYR A 19 6.27 0.93 4.91
C TYR A 19 7.56 1.37 4.20
N LEU A 20 7.63 2.62 3.72
CA LEU A 20 8.82 3.15 3.06
C LEU A 20 10.03 3.18 4.01
N MET A 21 9.85 3.58 5.27
CA MET A 21 10.93 3.57 6.26
C MET A 21 11.48 2.18 6.53
N SER A 22 10.65 1.13 6.50
CA SER A 22 11.09 -0.26 6.66
C SER A 22 11.87 -0.83 5.46
N ASN A 23 11.88 -0.14 4.31
CA ASN A 23 12.69 -0.48 3.14
C ASN A 23 13.99 0.33 3.07
N ALA A 24 14.15 1.36 3.91
CA ALA A 24 15.31 2.23 3.86
C ALA A 24 16.59 1.50 4.30
N ASP A 25 17.70 1.85 3.66
CA ASP A 25 19.03 1.34 4.00
C ASP A 25 19.38 1.61 5.48
N GLY A 26 19.92 0.61 6.17
CA GLY A 26 20.20 0.65 7.60
C GLY A 26 18.97 0.52 8.51
N ARG A 27 17.76 0.41 7.97
CA ARG A 27 16.51 0.21 8.72
C ARG A 27 15.64 -0.92 8.16
N GLN A 28 16.21 -1.77 7.30
CA GLN A 28 15.44 -2.85 6.66
C GLN A 28 14.76 -3.71 7.73
N ASN A 29 13.42 -3.78 7.67
CA ASN A 29 12.62 -4.55 8.60
C ASN A 29 11.54 -5.30 7.83
N GLY A 30 11.82 -6.56 7.50
CA GLY A 30 10.92 -7.39 6.71
C GLY A 30 9.55 -7.63 7.37
N ALA A 31 9.51 -7.75 8.70
CA ALA A 31 8.25 -7.95 9.43
C ALA A 31 7.37 -6.69 9.35
N GLU A 32 7.96 -5.52 9.51
CA GLU A 32 7.26 -4.24 9.40
C GLU A 32 6.79 -3.96 7.97
N LYS A 33 7.63 -4.28 6.97
CA LYS A 33 7.27 -4.22 5.55
C LYS A 33 6.04 -5.06 5.25
N ALA A 34 6.06 -6.33 5.65
CA ALA A 34 4.95 -7.26 5.43
C ALA A 34 3.68 -6.80 6.18
N HIS A 35 3.83 -6.33 7.42
CA HIS A 35 2.71 -5.82 8.20
C HIS A 35 2.00 -4.65 7.52
N TYR A 36 2.73 -3.59 7.15
CA TYR A 36 2.09 -2.41 6.55
C TYR A 36 1.59 -2.65 5.12
N HIS A 37 2.22 -3.53 4.34
CA HIS A 37 1.65 -3.94 3.05
C HIS A 37 0.32 -4.64 3.24
N MET A 38 0.24 -5.59 4.18
CA MET A 38 -0.99 -6.29 4.50
C MET A 38 -2.09 -5.33 4.99
N GLU A 39 -1.77 -4.39 5.88
CA GLU A 39 -2.76 -3.42 6.38
C GLU A 39 -3.28 -2.49 5.28
N LEU A 40 -2.41 -2.07 4.34
CA LEU A 40 -2.84 -1.31 3.17
C LEU A 40 -3.79 -2.13 2.28
N CYS A 41 -3.47 -3.40 1.99
CA CYS A 41 -4.35 -4.26 1.20
C CYS A 41 -5.71 -4.45 1.87
N LYS A 42 -5.72 -4.78 3.17
CA LYS A 42 -6.96 -4.93 3.95
C LYS A 42 -7.82 -3.68 3.93
N PHE A 43 -7.20 -2.51 4.08
CA PHE A 43 -7.91 -1.23 4.01
C PHE A 43 -8.62 -1.05 2.66
N TYR A 44 -7.93 -1.32 1.55
CA TYR A 44 -8.53 -1.16 0.22
C TYR A 44 -9.67 -2.13 -0.04
N VAL A 45 -9.56 -3.39 0.39
CA VAL A 45 -10.68 -4.35 0.29
C VAL A 45 -11.84 -3.91 1.17
N ALA A 46 -11.57 -3.52 2.42
CA ALA A 46 -12.62 -3.11 3.35
C ALA A 46 -13.42 -1.91 2.82
N VAL A 47 -12.72 -0.87 2.36
CA VAL A 47 -13.39 0.36 1.92
C VAL A 47 -14.18 0.16 0.61
N THR A 48 -13.76 -0.72 -0.29
CA THR A 48 -14.48 -0.97 -1.56
C THR A 48 -15.67 -1.91 -1.37
N ARG A 49 -15.58 -2.87 -0.44
CA ARG A 49 -16.67 -3.78 -0.10
C ARG A 49 -17.64 -3.21 0.94
N GLY A 50 -17.35 -2.04 1.50
CA GLY A 50 -18.18 -1.41 2.54
C GLY A 50 -18.08 -2.14 3.88
N HIS A 51 -16.98 -2.84 4.14
CA HIS A 51 -16.71 -3.59 5.35
C HIS A 51 -16.17 -2.68 6.45
N ASP A 52 -16.67 -2.85 7.68
CA ASP A 52 -16.39 -1.94 8.79
C ASP A 52 -15.18 -2.36 9.65
N ASP A 53 -14.71 -3.61 9.55
CA ASP A 53 -13.54 -4.11 10.27
C ASP A 53 -12.45 -4.67 9.33
N PRO A 54 -11.39 -3.89 9.01
CA PRO A 54 -10.27 -4.36 8.21
C PRO A 54 -9.57 -5.63 8.75
N ARG A 55 -9.74 -5.97 10.04
CA ARG A 55 -9.08 -7.15 10.65
C ARG A 55 -9.66 -8.47 10.19
N THR A 56 -10.95 -8.52 9.86
CA THR A 56 -11.64 -9.75 9.40
C THR A 56 -11.68 -9.87 7.87
N VAL A 57 -11.06 -8.93 7.14
CA VAL A 57 -10.99 -8.97 5.66
C VAL A 57 -10.46 -10.30 5.14
N ARG A 58 -9.46 -10.89 5.80
CA ARG A 58 -8.91 -12.19 5.38
C ARG A 58 -9.82 -13.39 5.66
N GLU A 59 -10.81 -13.21 6.52
CA GLU A 59 -11.79 -14.25 6.85
C GLU A 59 -13.00 -14.15 5.90
N GLU A 60 -13.38 -12.93 5.52
CA GLU A 60 -14.61 -12.64 4.77
C GLU A 60 -14.39 -12.36 3.27
N TYR A 61 -13.21 -11.87 2.89
CA TYR A 61 -12.87 -11.41 1.55
C TYR A 61 -11.45 -11.85 1.12
N GLU A 62 -11.06 -13.09 1.44
CA GLU A 62 -9.70 -13.59 1.15
C GLU A 62 -9.35 -13.51 -0.34
N GLU A 63 -10.28 -13.83 -1.25
CA GLU A 63 -10.04 -13.74 -2.70
C GLU A 63 -9.68 -12.30 -3.15
N ASP A 64 -10.45 -11.30 -2.69
CA ASP A 64 -10.15 -9.89 -3.00
C ASP A 64 -8.83 -9.44 -2.37
N PHE A 65 -8.56 -9.90 -1.15
CA PHE A 65 -7.29 -9.64 -0.48
C PHE A 65 -6.12 -10.20 -1.28
N GLU A 66 -6.20 -11.45 -1.75
CA GLU A 66 -5.16 -12.10 -2.54
C GLU A 66 -4.91 -11.31 -3.84
N VAL A 67 -5.96 -10.95 -4.59
CA VAL A 67 -5.81 -10.20 -5.84
C VAL A 67 -5.19 -8.81 -5.62
N VAL A 68 -5.61 -8.08 -4.58
CA VAL A 68 -4.99 -6.77 -4.24
C VAL A 68 -3.55 -6.94 -3.80
N HIS A 69 -3.27 -7.93 -2.96
CA HIS A 69 -1.94 -8.20 -2.44
C HIS A 69 -0.97 -8.57 -3.57
N GLU A 70 -1.36 -9.49 -4.47
CA GLU A 70 -0.59 -9.87 -5.64
C GLU A 70 -0.36 -8.68 -6.58
N ARG A 71 -1.41 -7.94 -6.92
CA ARG A 71 -1.30 -6.82 -7.86
C ARG A 71 -0.39 -5.71 -7.32
N THR A 72 -0.46 -5.43 -6.02
CA THR A 72 0.39 -4.42 -5.39
C THR A 72 1.82 -4.89 -5.15
N GLN A 73 2.13 -6.21 -5.29
CA GLN A 73 3.51 -6.70 -5.29
C GLN A 73 4.36 -6.13 -6.41
N GLU A 74 3.76 -5.72 -7.52
CA GLU A 74 4.46 -5.07 -8.64
C GLU A 74 5.12 -3.74 -8.23
N LEU A 75 4.60 -3.06 -7.21
CA LEU A 75 5.20 -1.86 -6.63
C LEU A 75 6.17 -2.24 -5.51
N THR A 76 5.73 -3.08 -4.57
CA THR A 76 6.46 -3.36 -3.34
C THR A 76 7.73 -4.20 -3.51
N SER A 77 7.84 -4.90 -4.65
CA SER A 77 9.03 -5.66 -5.04
C SER A 77 10.07 -4.82 -5.79
N PHE A 78 9.68 -3.69 -6.38
CA PHE A 78 10.50 -2.90 -7.31
C PHE A 78 10.42 -1.39 -7.01
N LEU A 79 10.54 -0.99 -5.73
CA LEU A 79 10.37 0.41 -5.31
C LEU A 79 11.36 1.37 -5.99
N ASP A 80 12.58 0.92 -6.23
CA ASP A 80 13.63 1.66 -6.93
C ASP A 80 13.25 1.92 -8.40
N GLU A 81 12.75 0.92 -9.10
CA GLU A 81 12.33 1.06 -10.49
C GLU A 81 11.02 1.85 -10.64
N ARG A 82 10.07 1.65 -9.71
CA ARG A 82 8.70 2.17 -9.84
C ARG A 82 8.54 3.59 -9.34
N ILE A 83 9.25 3.97 -8.27
CA ILE A 83 9.16 5.31 -7.67
C ILE A 83 10.52 5.97 -7.42
N GLY A 84 11.63 5.35 -7.87
CA GLY A 84 12.97 5.90 -7.63
C GLY A 84 13.40 5.79 -6.17
N PHE A 85 12.89 4.82 -5.41
CA PHE A 85 13.32 4.61 -4.03
C PHE A 85 14.83 4.31 -3.99
N PRO A 86 15.62 5.04 -3.21
CA PRO A 86 17.07 4.87 -3.26
C PRO A 86 17.49 3.56 -2.58
N LEU A 87 18.35 2.79 -3.27
CA LEU A 87 18.94 1.56 -2.72
C LEU A 87 19.96 1.85 -1.60
N THR A 88 20.53 3.05 -1.58
CA THR A 88 21.48 3.51 -0.56
C THR A 88 21.23 4.96 -0.19
N GLY A 89 21.57 5.32 1.04
CA GLY A 89 21.39 6.68 1.55
C GLY A 89 19.98 6.99 2.05
N ARG A 90 19.68 8.27 2.24
CA ARG A 90 18.44 8.73 2.87
C ARG A 90 17.34 8.95 1.82
N PRO A 91 16.19 8.26 1.92
CA PRO A 91 15.04 8.54 1.06
C PRO A 91 14.45 9.93 1.29
N ASP A 92 14.02 10.57 0.20
CA ASP A 92 13.18 11.78 0.24
C ASP A 92 11.70 11.37 0.42
N TYR A 93 11.28 11.23 1.67
CA TYR A 93 9.93 10.78 1.99
C TYR A 93 8.83 11.75 1.55
N ASP A 94 9.11 13.06 1.47
CA ASP A 94 8.13 14.05 1.06
C ASP A 94 7.77 13.89 -0.43
N THR A 95 8.75 13.50 -1.24
CA THR A 95 8.55 13.14 -2.65
C THR A 95 8.04 11.71 -2.83
N LEU A 96 8.56 10.75 -2.07
CA LEU A 96 8.27 9.32 -2.29
C LEU A 96 6.90 8.89 -1.77
N LYS A 97 6.39 9.46 -0.66
CA LYS A 97 5.09 9.07 -0.09
C LYS A 97 3.94 9.33 -1.09
N PRO A 98 3.83 10.51 -1.74
CA PRO A 98 2.80 10.74 -2.76
C PRO A 98 2.89 9.76 -3.94
N LEU A 99 4.10 9.48 -4.44
CA LEU A 99 4.32 8.57 -5.57
C LEU A 99 3.91 7.13 -5.22
N PHE A 100 4.34 6.65 -4.05
CA PHE A 100 3.94 5.34 -3.55
C PHE A 100 2.42 5.26 -3.41
N PHE A 101 1.80 6.25 -2.77
CA PHE A 101 0.35 6.27 -2.58
C PHE A 101 -0.39 6.23 -3.91
N ASP A 102 -0.02 7.08 -4.87
CA ASP A 102 -0.74 7.19 -6.14
C ASP A 102 -0.68 5.87 -6.93
N LEU A 103 0.49 5.22 -7.00
CA LEU A 103 0.63 3.91 -7.66
C LEU A 103 -0.05 2.78 -6.89
N PHE A 104 0.07 2.75 -5.56
CA PHE A 104 -0.59 1.72 -4.75
C PHE A 104 -2.11 1.82 -4.89
N HIS A 105 -2.66 3.04 -4.84
CA HIS A 105 -4.07 3.30 -5.03
C HIS A 105 -4.55 2.81 -6.40
N GLU A 106 -3.82 3.14 -7.46
CA GLU A 106 -4.16 2.70 -8.82
C GLU A 106 -4.17 1.17 -8.94
N LEU A 107 -3.11 0.51 -8.46
CA LEU A 107 -3.00 -0.95 -8.49
C LEU A 107 -4.11 -1.64 -7.68
N ALA A 108 -4.40 -1.14 -6.48
CA ALA A 108 -5.44 -1.70 -5.60
C ALA A 108 -6.85 -1.51 -6.18
N MET A 109 -7.16 -0.32 -6.70
CA MET A 109 -8.47 -0.06 -7.33
C MET A 109 -8.65 -0.85 -8.63
N ALA A 110 -7.59 -1.00 -9.43
CA ALA A 110 -7.61 -1.82 -10.65
C ALA A 110 -7.83 -3.31 -10.32
N ALA A 111 -7.24 -3.81 -9.23
CA ALA A 111 -7.47 -5.17 -8.75
C ALA A 111 -8.94 -5.44 -8.39
N LEU A 112 -9.64 -4.44 -7.84
CA LEU A 112 -10.99 -4.58 -7.29
C LEU A 112 -12.11 -4.17 -8.25
N THR A 113 -11.80 -3.67 -9.44
CA THR A 113 -12.79 -3.25 -10.45
C THR A 113 -13.19 -4.36 -11.42
N HIS A 114 -12.60 -5.55 -11.31
CA HIS A 114 -12.87 -6.71 -12.17
C HIS A 114 -13.72 -7.82 -11.51
N THR A 115 -14.22 -7.61 -10.29
CA THR A 115 -15.10 -8.52 -9.55
C THR A 115 -16.47 -7.91 -9.30
#